data_AF-A0A1Y3BQL6-F1
#
_entry.id   AF-A0A1Y3BQL6-F1
#
_cell.length_a   1.000
_cell.length_b   1.000
_cell.length_c   1.000
_cell.angle_alpha   90.00
_cell.angle_beta   90.00
_cell.angle_gamma   90.00
#
_symmetry.space_group_name_H-M   'P 1'
#
loop_
_entity.id
_entity.type
_entity.pdbx_description
1 polymer ?
#
loop_
_entity_poly.entity_id
_entity_poly.type
_entity_poly.pdbx_seq_one_letter_code
_entity_poly.pdbx_strand_id
1 'polypeptide(L)'
;CDKNNEDEEEPNFDKLYESSDDSDNELCPISSHGSVISHLISQVKIGMDLTKVALPTFILERRSLLEMYADFFAHADIFCSIPDYKTPEERMIQVTRWYLSAFHAGRKGSIAKKPYNPILGEVFKCYWNLSSNSSDTNDIALNDGPLPWARNSDLIFIAEQVSHHPPISAFYAENFDKRIMCCAQIWTKSKFLGLSIGVNNIGQGSIYLLDHGEEYICTFPSAYGRSILTEPWFEFGGSVQIECQKSGYSAKIDFLTKPFYGGKRNRINAEIFDPNKKTLVTITGEWNGRMEAKFANNHNINKSTTKSEPFVDTKTLPVIRKQVKPINEQCDYESRNLWKHVTYALKKQNVNEATTAKHQIEQRQRDLVKEREQNASKWQNRVSVLNVSNQYKSI
;
A
#
# COMPACT_ATOMS: atom_id res chain seq x y z
N CYS A 1 13.23 54.54 -2.24
CA CYS A 1 12.20 53.54 -2.55
C CYS A 1 12.89 52.20 -2.64
N ASP A 2 13.16 51.63 -1.47
CA ASP A 2 13.79 50.32 -1.35
C ASP A 2 12.85 49.26 -1.88
N LYS A 3 13.35 48.48 -2.83
CA LYS A 3 12.70 47.26 -3.29
C LYS A 3 12.92 46.21 -2.18
N ASN A 4 11.90 45.98 -1.37
CA ASN A 4 11.79 44.72 -0.65
C ASN A 4 11.53 43.62 -1.68
N ASN A 5 12.60 43.09 -2.28
CA ASN A 5 12.59 41.71 -2.75
C ASN A 5 12.64 40.86 -1.48
N GLU A 6 11.48 40.49 -0.96
CA GLU A 6 11.40 39.28 -0.16
C GLU A 6 11.73 38.14 -1.13
N ASP A 7 12.96 37.64 -1.06
CA ASP A 7 13.33 36.39 -1.68
C ASP A 7 12.41 35.32 -1.09
N GLU A 8 11.31 34.99 -1.77
CA GLU A 8 10.50 33.82 -1.44
C GLU A 8 11.40 32.59 -1.58
N GLU A 9 11.96 32.12 -0.46
CA GLU A 9 12.73 30.86 -0.43
C GLU A 9 11.89 29.78 -1.11
N GLU A 10 12.46 29.14 -2.15
CA GLU A 10 11.78 28.04 -2.83
C GLU A 10 11.36 26.98 -1.80
N PRO A 11 10.10 26.52 -1.84
CA PRO A 11 9.62 25.58 -0.84
C PRO A 11 10.36 24.26 -0.94
N ASN A 12 10.98 23.83 0.16
CA ASN A 12 11.56 22.50 0.27
C ASN A 12 10.44 21.44 0.29
N PHE A 13 10.17 20.84 -0.87
CA PHE A 13 9.12 19.84 -1.03
C PHE A 13 9.42 18.52 -0.31
N ASP A 14 10.67 18.17 -0.04
CA ASP A 14 11.03 16.93 0.65
C ASP A 14 10.60 16.93 2.12
N LYS A 15 10.69 18.10 2.79
CA LYS A 15 10.15 18.30 4.15
C LYS A 15 8.65 17.98 4.26
N LEU A 16 7.91 17.99 3.14
CA LEU A 16 6.49 17.60 3.13
C LEU A 16 6.30 16.13 3.54
N TYR A 17 7.34 15.29 3.41
CA TYR A 17 7.30 13.86 3.70
C TYR A 17 8.16 13.46 4.90
N GLU A 18 8.78 14.42 5.59
CA GLU A 18 9.66 14.18 6.74
C GLU A 18 8.98 14.26 8.09
N SER A 19 7.98 15.15 8.22
CA SER A 19 7.19 15.28 9.44
C SER A 19 6.25 14.08 9.59
N SER A 20 6.45 13.28 10.64
CA SER A 20 5.48 12.30 11.13
C SER A 20 4.32 12.94 11.90
N ASP A 21 4.22 14.27 11.87
CA ASP A 21 3.38 15.02 12.80
C ASP A 21 1.90 14.71 12.63
N ASP A 22 1.29 14.31 13.75
CA ASP A 22 -0.15 14.15 13.96
C ASP A 22 -0.97 15.45 13.72
N SER A 23 -0.31 16.55 13.32
CA SER A 23 -0.94 17.77 12.78
C SER A 23 -1.62 17.54 11.42
N ASP A 24 -1.50 16.34 10.83
CA ASP A 24 -2.35 15.88 9.73
C ASP A 24 -3.85 15.90 10.06
N ASN A 25 -4.24 16.02 11.33
CA ASN A 25 -5.62 16.20 11.79
C ASN A 25 -6.11 17.66 11.72
N GLU A 26 -5.24 18.65 11.46
CA GLU A 26 -5.61 20.07 11.31
C GLU A 26 -5.98 20.44 9.87
N LEU A 27 -6.71 19.58 9.15
CA LEU A 27 -7.55 20.11 8.07
C LEU A 27 -8.84 20.60 8.72
N CYS A 28 -9.36 21.75 8.28
CA CYS A 28 -10.65 22.28 8.72
C CYS A 28 -11.64 21.12 8.94
N PRO A 29 -12.25 20.99 10.14
CA PRO A 29 -13.04 19.83 10.46
C PRO A 29 -14.09 19.64 9.38
N ILE A 30 -14.30 18.39 8.95
CA ILE A 30 -15.21 18.03 7.84
C ILE A 30 -16.61 18.65 8.04
N SER A 31 -17.00 18.92 9.29
CA SER A 31 -18.20 19.68 9.66
C SER A 31 -18.31 21.05 8.98
N SER A 32 -17.20 21.75 8.76
CA SER A 32 -17.14 23.03 8.02
C SER A 32 -17.46 22.91 6.53
N HIS A 33 -17.36 21.70 5.97
CA HIS A 33 -17.65 21.38 4.57
C HIS A 33 -18.86 20.45 4.40
N GLY A 34 -19.71 20.32 5.42
CA GLY A 34 -20.87 19.41 5.40
C GLY A 34 -21.83 19.65 4.23
N SER A 35 -22.00 20.90 3.78
CA SER A 35 -22.83 21.26 2.62
C SER A 35 -22.29 20.68 1.30
N VAL A 36 -20.96 20.70 1.11
CA VAL A 36 -20.30 20.14 -0.09
C VAL A 36 -20.47 18.63 -0.13
N ILE A 37 -20.29 17.96 1.01
CA ILE A 37 -20.45 16.51 1.12
C ILE A 37 -21.91 16.09 0.90
N SER A 38 -22.85 16.81 1.49
CA SER A 38 -24.29 16.57 1.31
C SER A 38 -24.69 16.74 -0.16
N HIS A 39 -24.19 17.78 -0.84
CA HIS A 39 -24.41 17.99 -2.26
C HIS A 39 -23.82 16.86 -3.13
N LEU A 40 -22.63 16.37 -2.80
CA LEU A 40 -22.02 15.24 -3.51
C LEU A 40 -22.83 13.95 -3.32
N ILE A 41 -23.35 13.74 -2.11
CA ILE A 41 -24.12 12.54 -1.77
C ILE A 41 -25.51 12.55 -2.41
N SER A 42 -26.13 13.72 -2.58
CA SER A 42 -27.41 13.83 -3.28
C SER A 42 -27.33 13.48 -4.77
N GLN A 43 -26.13 13.51 -5.35
CA GLN A 43 -25.88 13.14 -6.75
C GLN A 43 -25.63 11.64 -6.96
N VAL A 44 -25.42 10.85 -5.90
CA VAL A 44 -25.08 9.43 -5.99
C VAL A 44 -26.21 8.53 -5.50
N LYS A 45 -26.39 7.38 -6.16
CA LYS A 45 -27.36 6.35 -5.77
C LYS A 45 -26.66 5.17 -5.14
N ILE A 46 -27.33 4.47 -4.22
CA ILE A 46 -26.80 3.23 -3.62
C ILE A 46 -26.46 2.23 -4.75
N GLY A 47 -25.25 1.68 -4.69
CA GLY A 47 -24.69 0.77 -5.68
C GLY A 47 -23.94 1.44 -6.83
N MET A 48 -23.99 2.77 -6.95
CA MET A 48 -23.30 3.52 -8.00
C MET A 48 -21.77 3.41 -7.88
N ASP A 49 -21.11 3.28 -9.03
CA ASP A 49 -19.65 3.34 -9.15
C ASP A 49 -19.15 4.76 -8.92
N LEU A 50 -18.23 4.92 -7.97
CA LEU A 50 -17.68 6.21 -7.57
C LEU A 50 -16.41 6.62 -8.33
N THR A 51 -15.91 5.80 -9.25
CA THR A 51 -14.71 6.12 -10.04
C THR A 51 -14.87 7.39 -10.89
N LYS A 52 -16.10 7.71 -11.29
CA LYS A 52 -16.44 8.90 -12.10
C LYS A 52 -16.88 10.12 -11.27
N VAL A 53 -16.95 9.99 -9.95
CA VAL A 53 -17.38 11.07 -9.06
C VAL A 53 -16.14 11.78 -8.53
N ALA A 54 -16.02 13.09 -8.82
CA ALA A 54 -14.95 13.91 -8.29
C ALA A 54 -15.19 14.16 -6.79
N LEU A 55 -14.35 13.55 -5.95
CA LEU A 55 -14.40 13.80 -4.51
C LEU A 55 -13.68 15.11 -4.17
N PRO A 56 -14.10 15.82 -3.09
CA PRO A 56 -13.49 17.07 -2.69
C PRO A 56 -12.01 16.93 -2.31
N THR A 57 -11.22 17.96 -2.60
CA THR A 57 -9.77 17.95 -2.38
C THR A 57 -9.39 17.85 -0.89
N PHE A 58 -10.23 18.37 0.03
CA PHE A 58 -9.95 18.37 1.48
C PHE A 58 -10.02 16.97 2.13
N ILE A 59 -10.63 15.97 1.48
CA ILE A 59 -10.65 14.59 1.99
C ILE A 59 -9.47 13.75 1.49
N LEU A 60 -8.54 14.36 0.76
CA LEU A 60 -7.41 13.64 0.17
C LEU A 60 -6.31 13.38 1.20
N GLU A 61 -5.79 12.16 1.14
CA GLU A 61 -4.53 11.76 1.74
C GLU A 61 -3.41 12.38 0.91
N ARG A 62 -2.37 12.87 1.56
CA ARG A 62 -1.28 13.64 0.95
C ARG A 62 -0.26 12.77 0.19
N ARG A 63 -0.72 11.62 -0.35
CA ARG A 63 0.10 10.59 -0.99
C ARG A 63 -0.64 9.94 -2.14
N SER A 64 0.11 9.54 -3.16
CA SER A 64 -0.40 8.68 -4.24
C SER A 64 -0.72 7.29 -3.71
N LEU A 65 -1.70 6.63 -4.34
CA LEU A 65 -1.98 5.22 -4.06
C LEU A 65 -0.76 4.32 -4.33
N LEU A 66 0.11 4.68 -5.30
CA LEU A 66 1.36 3.94 -5.57
C LEU A 66 2.31 3.97 -4.36
N GLU A 67 2.42 5.13 -3.71
CA GLU A 67 3.21 5.30 -2.48
C GLU A 67 2.58 4.56 -1.30
N MET A 68 1.25 4.46 -1.24
CA MET A 68 0.57 3.68 -0.21
C MET A 68 0.83 2.17 -0.34
N TYR A 69 0.96 1.64 -1.55
CA TYR A 69 1.31 0.22 -1.74
C TYR A 69 2.70 -0.12 -1.20
N ALA A 70 3.63 0.84 -1.20
CA ALA A 70 4.93 0.67 -0.55
C ALA A 70 4.78 0.42 0.96
N ASP A 71 3.71 0.89 1.61
CA ASP A 71 3.50 0.68 3.05
C ASP A 71 3.25 -0.80 3.41
N PHE A 72 2.94 -1.67 2.43
CA PHE A 72 2.89 -3.12 2.64
C PHE A 72 4.24 -3.71 3.05
N PHE A 73 5.34 -2.98 2.78
CA PHE A 73 6.70 -3.36 3.12
C PHE A 73 7.28 -2.51 4.26
N ALA A 74 6.42 -1.90 5.09
CA ALA A 74 6.84 -1.22 6.31
C ALA A 74 7.66 -2.11 7.27
N HIS A 75 7.45 -3.43 7.19
CA HIS A 75 8.21 -4.47 7.87
C HIS A 75 9.02 -5.28 6.85
N ALA A 76 9.92 -4.57 6.16
CA ALA A 76 10.78 -5.13 5.13
C ALA A 76 11.69 -6.25 5.66
N ASP A 77 12.05 -6.22 6.94
CA ASP A 77 12.75 -7.27 7.67
C ASP A 77 11.94 -8.57 7.79
N ILE A 78 10.64 -8.47 8.10
CA ILE A 78 9.74 -9.63 8.17
C ILE A 78 9.56 -10.24 6.78
N PHE A 79 9.45 -9.41 5.74
CA PHE A 79 9.41 -9.89 4.35
C PHE A 79 10.70 -10.61 3.96
N CYS A 80 11.85 -9.96 4.16
CA CYS A 80 13.15 -10.46 3.73
C CYS A 80 13.64 -11.67 4.52
N SER A 81 13.05 -11.97 5.68
CA SER A 81 13.36 -13.18 6.47
C SER A 81 12.59 -14.42 6.03
N ILE A 82 11.56 -14.31 5.18
CA ILE A 82 10.79 -15.47 4.71
C ILE A 82 11.68 -16.60 4.16
N PRO A 83 12.68 -16.34 3.29
CA PRO A 83 13.54 -17.41 2.75
C PRO A 83 14.44 -18.09 3.78
N ASP A 84 14.68 -17.46 4.94
CA ASP A 84 15.62 -17.98 5.95
C ASP A 84 15.08 -19.22 6.68
N TYR A 85 13.75 -19.38 6.72
CA TYR A 85 13.06 -20.49 7.38
C TYR A 85 13.20 -21.81 6.59
N LYS A 86 13.49 -22.90 7.31
CA LYS A 86 13.96 -24.16 6.71
C LYS A 86 12.83 -25.02 6.16
N THR A 87 11.71 -25.08 6.86
CA THR A 87 10.58 -25.90 6.44
C THR A 87 9.52 -25.09 5.67
N PRO A 88 8.78 -25.70 4.72
CA PRO A 88 7.67 -25.01 4.03
C PRO A 88 6.58 -24.51 5.00
N GLU A 89 6.38 -25.22 6.11
CA GLU A 89 5.47 -24.84 7.19
C GLU A 89 5.88 -23.50 7.82
N GLU A 90 7.12 -23.40 8.28
CA GLU A 90 7.65 -22.18 8.89
C GLU A 90 7.63 -21.00 7.90
N ARG A 91 7.94 -21.26 6.63
CA ARG A 91 7.84 -20.23 5.58
C ARG A 91 6.40 -19.75 5.37
N MET A 92 5.41 -20.64 5.34
CA MET A 92 3.99 -20.23 5.25
C MET A 92 3.56 -19.41 6.48
N ILE A 93 4.01 -19.79 7.67
CA ILE A 93 3.76 -19.01 8.89
C ILE A 93 4.39 -17.62 8.77
N GLN A 94 5.61 -17.51 8.25
CA GLN A 94 6.29 -16.23 8.07
C GLN A 94 5.65 -15.35 6.98
N VAL A 95 5.23 -15.94 5.86
CA VAL A 95 4.47 -15.22 4.81
C VAL A 95 3.18 -14.64 5.40
N THR A 96 2.46 -15.43 6.19
CA THR A 96 1.23 -14.99 6.88
C THR A 96 1.53 -13.89 7.91
N ARG A 97 2.65 -13.98 8.62
CA ARG A 97 3.11 -12.96 9.58
C ARG A 97 3.41 -11.63 8.90
N TRP A 98 4.20 -11.65 7.81
CA TRP A 98 4.46 -10.45 7.01
C TRP A 98 3.15 -9.84 6.51
N TYR A 99 2.28 -10.66 5.91
CA TYR A 99 1.01 -10.20 5.36
C TYR A 99 0.14 -9.51 6.41
N LEU A 100 0.01 -10.08 7.62
CA LEU A 100 -0.76 -9.48 8.71
C LEU A 100 -0.11 -8.21 9.29
N SER A 101 1.21 -8.02 9.13
CA SER A 101 1.91 -6.80 9.53
C SER A 101 1.79 -5.65 8.50
N ALA A 102 1.45 -5.96 7.24
CA ALA A 102 1.53 -5.05 6.10
C ALA A 102 0.50 -3.90 6.09
N PHE A 103 -0.60 -4.02 6.85
CA PHE A 103 -1.78 -3.15 6.64
C PHE A 103 -1.88 -1.94 7.59
N HIS A 104 -1.11 -1.91 8.67
CA HIS A 104 -1.24 -0.86 9.69
C HIS A 104 -0.45 0.42 9.37
N ALA A 105 0.71 0.29 8.72
CA ALA A 105 1.70 1.37 8.67
C ALA A 105 1.23 2.59 7.87
N GLY A 106 0.45 2.35 6.81
CA GLY A 106 -0.10 3.40 5.96
C GLY A 106 -1.30 4.14 6.52
N ARG A 107 -1.80 3.80 7.72
CA ARG A 107 -3.07 4.25 8.28
C ARG A 107 -2.95 4.78 9.73
N LYS A 108 -2.14 5.82 9.92
CA LYS A 108 -1.87 6.40 11.25
C LYS A 108 -3.01 7.28 11.80
N GLY A 109 -3.78 7.95 10.94
CA GLY A 109 -4.89 8.82 11.35
C GLY A 109 -6.20 8.06 11.64
N SER A 110 -7.02 8.60 12.55
CA SER A 110 -8.37 8.10 12.83
C SER A 110 -9.37 8.41 11.71
N ILE A 111 -9.13 9.51 10.99
CA ILE A 111 -9.97 10.01 9.90
C ILE A 111 -9.58 9.32 8.59
N ALA A 112 -10.56 8.70 7.93
CA ALA A 112 -10.35 8.08 6.63
C ALA A 112 -10.17 9.15 5.54
N LYS A 113 -8.99 9.15 4.92
CA LYS A 113 -8.65 9.98 3.76
C LYS A 113 -8.46 9.10 2.51
N LYS A 114 -8.70 9.71 1.35
CA LYS A 114 -8.55 9.04 0.04
C LYS A 114 -7.22 9.43 -0.61
N PRO A 115 -6.35 8.48 -1.01
CA PRO A 115 -5.13 8.79 -1.76
C PRO A 115 -5.40 9.50 -3.08
N TYR A 116 -4.37 10.13 -3.62
CA TYR A 116 -4.39 10.57 -5.01
C TYR A 116 -4.58 9.34 -5.92
N ASN A 117 -5.51 9.48 -6.87
CA ASN A 117 -5.71 8.48 -7.91
C ASN A 117 -4.54 8.61 -8.90
N PRO A 118 -3.70 7.57 -9.07
CA PRO A 118 -2.54 7.72 -9.93
C PRO A 118 -2.94 7.93 -11.40
N ILE A 119 -2.17 8.75 -12.13
CA ILE A 119 -2.35 8.92 -13.58
C ILE A 119 -1.62 7.81 -14.35
N LEU A 120 -2.01 7.52 -15.61
CA LEU A 120 -1.32 6.51 -16.41
C LEU A 120 0.17 6.83 -16.53
N GLY A 121 1.04 5.86 -16.24
CA GLY A 121 2.48 6.02 -16.29
C GLY A 121 3.08 6.81 -15.13
N GLU A 122 2.30 7.13 -14.10
CA GLU A 122 2.84 7.56 -12.81
C GLU A 122 3.67 6.42 -12.21
N VAL A 123 4.82 6.76 -11.62
CA VAL A 123 5.73 5.80 -11.01
C VAL A 123 6.06 6.19 -9.57
N PHE A 124 6.15 5.23 -8.66
CA PHE A 124 6.72 5.44 -7.33
C PHE A 124 7.91 4.50 -7.12
N LYS A 125 9.01 5.01 -6.57
CA LYS A 125 10.24 4.26 -6.31
C LYS A 125 10.73 4.53 -4.90
N CYS A 126 11.06 3.48 -4.16
CA CYS A 126 11.67 3.60 -2.85
C CYS A 126 12.49 2.36 -2.51
N TYR A 127 13.24 2.42 -1.42
CA TYR A 127 13.92 1.27 -0.84
C TYR A 127 13.93 1.33 0.68
N TRP A 128 14.20 0.21 1.35
CA TRP A 128 14.43 0.14 2.78
C TRP A 128 15.84 -0.36 3.02
N ASN A 129 16.60 0.41 3.81
CA ASN A 129 17.91 -0.01 4.25
C ASN A 129 17.74 -1.04 5.39
N LEU A 130 18.21 -2.26 5.14
CA LEU A 130 18.18 -3.36 6.12
C LEU A 130 19.57 -3.63 6.73
N SER A 131 20.63 -3.07 6.15
CA SER A 131 22.03 -3.28 6.53
C SER A 131 22.57 -2.25 7.52
N SER A 132 21.74 -1.37 8.08
CA SER A 132 22.18 -0.23 8.91
C SER A 132 23.00 -0.58 10.16
N ASN A 133 23.18 -1.87 10.49
CA ASN A 133 24.00 -2.37 11.59
C ASN A 133 25.00 -3.50 11.23
N SER A 134 25.11 -3.93 9.96
CA SER A 134 26.06 -4.99 9.60
C SER A 134 27.34 -4.40 9.00
N SER A 135 28.49 -4.71 9.61
CA SER A 135 29.82 -4.50 9.01
C SER A 135 30.10 -5.55 7.94
N ASP A 136 29.11 -5.85 7.09
CA ASP A 136 29.22 -6.86 6.04
C ASP A 136 30.00 -6.27 4.86
N THR A 137 31.16 -6.86 4.60
CA THR A 137 32.05 -6.47 3.50
C THR A 137 31.50 -6.79 2.11
N ASN A 138 30.32 -7.41 2.03
CA ASN A 138 29.66 -7.83 0.79
C ASN A 138 28.51 -6.91 0.38
N ASP A 139 28.28 -5.79 1.09
CA ASP A 139 27.26 -4.81 0.75
C ASP A 139 27.71 -3.97 -0.45
N ILE A 140 27.14 -4.24 -1.63
CA ILE A 140 27.53 -3.66 -2.92
C ILE A 140 26.36 -2.90 -3.56
N ALA A 141 26.68 -1.79 -4.25
CA ALA A 141 25.70 -1.05 -5.03
C ALA A 141 25.26 -1.87 -6.26
N LEU A 142 23.94 -1.98 -6.46
CA LEU A 142 23.36 -2.66 -7.62
C LEU A 142 23.17 -1.68 -8.79
N ASN A 143 24.27 -1.28 -9.44
CA ASN A 143 24.23 -0.28 -10.52
C ASN A 143 23.33 -0.68 -11.72
N ASP A 144 23.24 -1.99 -12.01
CA ASP A 144 22.39 -2.54 -13.08
C ASP A 144 21.00 -2.98 -12.57
N GLY A 145 20.71 -2.75 -11.28
CA GLY A 145 19.45 -3.10 -10.66
C GLY A 145 18.32 -2.09 -10.96
N PRO A 146 17.07 -2.41 -10.60
CA PRO A 146 15.93 -1.53 -10.88
C PRO A 146 16.02 -0.16 -10.20
N LEU A 147 16.77 -0.06 -9.10
CA LEU A 147 17.19 1.20 -8.47
C LEU A 147 18.73 1.23 -8.37
N PRO A 148 19.43 1.92 -9.29
CA PRO A 148 20.90 1.93 -9.34
C PRO A 148 21.62 2.44 -8.07
N TRP A 149 20.89 3.11 -7.18
CA TRP A 149 21.42 3.66 -5.93
C TRP A 149 21.11 2.80 -4.69
N ALA A 150 20.36 1.71 -4.86
CA ALA A 150 20.09 0.75 -3.80
C ALA A 150 21.22 -0.29 -3.73
N ARG A 151 21.40 -0.88 -2.55
CA ARG A 151 22.36 -1.95 -2.34
C ARG A 151 21.71 -3.33 -2.44
N ASN A 152 22.53 -4.37 -2.59
CA ASN A 152 22.06 -5.75 -2.66
C ASN A 152 21.30 -6.22 -1.41
N SER A 153 21.66 -5.69 -0.24
CA SER A 153 20.97 -5.98 1.02
C SER A 153 19.67 -5.21 1.22
N ASP A 154 19.42 -4.17 0.42
CA ASP A 154 18.22 -3.35 0.55
C ASP A 154 17.00 -4.08 -0.01
N LEU A 155 15.82 -3.80 0.55
CA LEU A 155 14.56 -4.11 -0.13
C LEU A 155 14.21 -2.94 -1.05
N ILE A 156 14.14 -3.16 -2.35
CA ILE A 156 13.66 -2.15 -3.30
C ILE A 156 12.17 -2.30 -3.58
N PHE A 157 11.53 -1.21 -3.98
CA PHE A 157 10.13 -1.21 -4.41
C PHE A 157 9.92 -0.22 -5.56
N ILE A 158 9.20 -0.67 -6.58
CA ILE A 158 8.79 0.14 -7.73
C ILE A 158 7.33 -0.15 -8.03
N ALA A 159 6.53 0.90 -8.19
CA ALA A 159 5.14 0.80 -8.62
C ALA A 159 4.89 1.68 -9.84
N GLU A 160 4.00 1.25 -10.72
CA GLU A 160 3.54 2.01 -11.88
C GLU A 160 2.03 1.89 -12.04
N GLN A 161 1.38 2.99 -12.44
CA GLN A 161 0.01 2.94 -12.92
C GLN A 161 -0.01 2.48 -14.39
N VAL A 162 -0.18 1.18 -14.60
CA VAL A 162 -0.10 0.54 -15.93
C VAL A 162 -1.38 0.65 -16.76
N SER A 163 -2.51 1.02 -16.14
CA SER A 163 -3.76 1.29 -16.85
C SER A 163 -4.59 2.35 -16.12
N HIS A 164 -5.35 3.16 -16.86
CA HIS A 164 -6.27 4.16 -16.29
C HIS A 164 -7.75 3.71 -16.35
N HIS A 165 -8.12 2.93 -17.37
CA HIS A 165 -9.48 2.44 -17.58
C HIS A 165 -9.46 0.95 -17.99
N PRO A 166 -9.64 0.01 -17.04
CA PRO A 166 -9.76 0.21 -15.58
C PRO A 166 -8.44 0.67 -14.93
N PRO A 167 -8.49 1.32 -13.74
CA PRO A 167 -7.29 1.84 -13.07
C PRO A 167 -6.48 0.70 -12.44
N ILE A 168 -5.47 0.18 -13.15
CA ILE A 168 -4.57 -0.87 -12.67
C ILE A 168 -3.25 -0.24 -12.24
N SER A 169 -2.87 -0.51 -11.00
CA SER A 169 -1.53 -0.27 -10.49
C SER A 169 -0.79 -1.61 -10.42
N ALA A 170 0.45 -1.65 -10.86
CA ALA A 170 1.34 -2.80 -10.68
C ALA A 170 2.51 -2.38 -9.80
N PHE A 171 3.02 -3.30 -8.98
CA PHE A 171 4.23 -3.07 -8.21
C PHE A 171 5.14 -4.29 -8.15
N TYR A 172 6.41 -4.01 -7.92
CA TYR A 172 7.50 -4.96 -7.81
C TYR A 172 8.33 -4.61 -6.59
N ALA A 173 8.73 -5.60 -5.81
CA ALA A 173 9.71 -5.47 -4.75
C ALA A 173 10.70 -6.62 -4.82
N GLU A 174 11.97 -6.38 -4.50
CA GLU A 174 12.96 -7.45 -4.40
C GLU A 174 14.02 -7.14 -3.35
N ASN A 175 14.57 -8.20 -2.79
CA ASN A 175 15.84 -8.15 -2.06
C ASN A 175 16.77 -9.15 -2.73
N PHE A 176 17.89 -8.64 -3.24
CA PHE A 176 18.80 -9.42 -4.07
C PHE A 176 19.51 -10.51 -3.26
N ASP A 177 20.07 -10.15 -2.10
CA ASP A 177 20.82 -11.08 -1.25
C ASP A 177 19.95 -12.21 -0.70
N LYS A 178 18.71 -11.88 -0.31
CA LYS A 178 17.73 -12.85 0.19
C LYS A 178 17.04 -13.63 -0.92
N ARG A 179 17.29 -13.28 -2.19
CA ARG A 179 16.75 -13.96 -3.37
C ARG A 179 15.23 -14.13 -3.28
N ILE A 180 14.57 -13.05 -2.88
CA ILE A 180 13.12 -12.92 -2.73
C ILE A 180 12.62 -11.77 -3.57
N MET A 181 11.49 -11.97 -4.25
CA MET A 181 10.80 -10.91 -4.97
C MET A 181 9.29 -11.01 -4.79
N CYS A 182 8.59 -9.90 -5.00
CA CYS A 182 7.14 -9.80 -4.99
C CYS A 182 6.67 -8.99 -6.19
N CYS A 183 5.74 -9.55 -6.96
CA CYS A 183 5.05 -8.87 -8.05
C CYS A 183 3.57 -8.78 -7.72
N ALA A 184 2.92 -7.64 -7.92
CA ALA A 184 1.48 -7.55 -7.76
C ALA A 184 0.84 -6.63 -8.78
N GLN A 185 -0.43 -6.90 -9.06
CA GLN A 185 -1.32 -6.00 -9.78
C GLN A 185 -2.60 -5.83 -8.97
N ILE A 186 -3.05 -4.59 -8.85
CA ILE A 186 -4.26 -4.23 -8.10
C ILE A 186 -5.02 -3.20 -8.91
N TRP A 187 -6.30 -3.46 -9.15
CA TRP A 187 -7.25 -2.40 -9.46
C TRP A 187 -8.31 -2.30 -8.36
N THR A 188 -9.05 -1.21 -8.34
CA THR A 188 -10.10 -1.00 -7.35
C THR A 188 -11.46 -0.83 -8.02
N LYS A 189 -12.49 -1.43 -7.42
CA LYS A 189 -13.89 -1.16 -7.77
C LYS A 189 -14.60 -0.56 -6.57
N SER A 190 -14.99 0.70 -6.70
CA SER A 190 -15.62 1.46 -5.63
C SER A 190 -17.14 1.49 -5.80
N LYS A 191 -17.88 1.30 -4.71
CA LYS A 191 -19.34 1.35 -4.67
C LYS A 191 -19.83 2.25 -3.55
N PHE A 192 -20.80 3.11 -3.85
CA PHE A 192 -21.52 3.86 -2.84
C PHE A 192 -22.52 2.95 -2.11
N LEU A 193 -22.50 2.92 -0.79
CA LEU A 193 -23.32 2.06 0.07
C LEU A 193 -24.22 2.88 1.01
N GLY A 194 -24.56 4.11 0.64
CA GLY A 194 -25.31 5.04 1.49
C GLY A 194 -24.40 5.77 2.46
N LEU A 195 -24.34 5.35 3.73
CA LEU A 195 -23.46 5.94 4.75
C LEU A 195 -22.02 5.40 4.70
N SER A 196 -21.67 4.70 3.63
CA SER A 196 -20.37 4.06 3.48
C SER A 196 -19.96 4.01 2.01
N ILE A 197 -18.66 3.88 1.78
CA ILE A 197 -18.06 3.58 0.48
C ILE A 197 -17.35 2.24 0.63
N GLY A 198 -17.69 1.27 -0.20
CA GLY A 198 -16.96 0.01 -0.31
C GLY A 198 -15.97 0.07 -1.46
N VAL A 199 -14.76 -0.41 -1.24
CA VAL A 199 -13.68 -0.48 -2.23
C VAL A 199 -13.20 -1.92 -2.29
N ASN A 200 -13.52 -2.60 -3.37
CA ASN A 200 -13.04 -3.96 -3.61
C ASN A 200 -11.66 -3.86 -4.26
N ASN A 201 -10.62 -4.31 -3.56
CA ASN A 201 -9.29 -4.49 -4.13
C ASN A 201 -9.28 -5.82 -4.87
N ILE A 202 -9.10 -5.78 -6.19
CA ILE A 202 -9.10 -6.98 -7.03
C ILE A 202 -7.75 -7.04 -7.73
N GLY A 203 -7.19 -8.24 -7.73
CA GLY A 203 -5.84 -8.50 -8.19
C GLY A 203 -5.18 -9.54 -7.32
N GLN A 204 -3.89 -9.75 -7.54
CA GLN A 204 -3.09 -10.71 -6.78
C GLN A 204 -1.66 -10.20 -6.63
N GLY A 205 -1.01 -10.61 -5.54
CA GLY A 205 0.43 -10.53 -5.38
C GLY A 205 1.04 -11.94 -5.41
N SER A 206 2.20 -12.08 -6.03
CA SER A 206 3.00 -13.30 -6.07
C SER A 206 4.34 -13.03 -5.39
N ILE A 207 4.63 -13.76 -4.33
CA ILE A 207 5.93 -13.73 -3.63
C ILE A 207 6.73 -14.95 -4.06
N TYR A 208 7.91 -14.73 -4.62
CA TYR A 208 8.81 -15.77 -5.09
C TYR A 208 9.99 -15.92 -4.15
N LEU A 209 10.23 -17.14 -3.68
CA LEU A 209 11.43 -17.52 -2.93
C LEU A 209 12.31 -18.33 -3.88
N LEU A 210 13.30 -17.68 -4.50
CA LEU A 210 14.01 -18.24 -5.65
C LEU A 210 14.78 -19.51 -5.30
N ASP A 211 15.44 -19.54 -4.13
CA ASP A 211 16.23 -20.71 -3.69
C ASP A 211 15.38 -21.89 -3.29
N HIS A 212 14.14 -21.63 -2.86
CA HIS A 212 13.18 -22.69 -2.54
C HIS A 212 12.35 -23.08 -3.76
N GLY A 213 12.40 -22.31 -4.85
CA GLY A 213 11.52 -22.44 -6.01
C GLY A 213 10.04 -22.45 -5.63
N GLU A 214 9.65 -21.65 -4.63
CA GLU A 214 8.28 -21.53 -4.12
C GLU A 214 7.67 -20.20 -4.56
N GLU A 215 6.37 -20.23 -4.89
CA GLU A 215 5.56 -19.05 -5.18
C GLU A 215 4.37 -19.04 -4.21
N TYR A 216 4.15 -17.91 -3.55
CA TYR A 216 3.00 -17.65 -2.69
C TYR A 216 2.09 -16.63 -3.35
N ILE A 217 0.89 -17.05 -3.72
CA ILE A 217 -0.13 -16.20 -4.34
C ILE A 217 -1.07 -15.66 -3.25
N CYS A 218 -1.16 -14.35 -3.13
CA CYS A 218 -1.94 -13.63 -2.13
C CYS A 218 -3.01 -12.76 -2.80
N THR A 219 -4.23 -12.74 -2.25
CA THR A 219 -5.27 -11.76 -2.61
C THR A 219 -5.29 -10.58 -1.63
N PHE A 220 -6.17 -9.59 -1.82
CA PHE A 220 -6.22 -8.37 -0.99
C PHE A 220 -7.60 -8.20 -0.32
N PRO A 221 -7.68 -7.68 0.91
CA PRO A 221 -8.95 -7.42 1.56
C PRO A 221 -9.68 -6.26 0.88
N SER A 222 -11.00 -6.22 0.99
CA SER A 222 -11.76 -5.01 0.65
C SER A 222 -11.58 -3.95 1.72
N ALA A 223 -11.77 -2.69 1.35
CA ALA A 223 -11.69 -1.54 2.24
C ALA A 223 -13.02 -0.81 2.29
N TYR A 224 -13.36 -0.27 3.45
CA TYR A 224 -14.60 0.49 3.65
C TYR A 224 -14.32 1.83 4.33
N GLY A 225 -14.77 2.91 3.69
CA GLY A 225 -14.91 4.21 4.32
C GLY A 225 -16.30 4.31 4.92
N ARG A 226 -16.40 4.38 6.25
CA ARG A 226 -17.65 4.45 7.00
C ARG A 226 -17.93 5.88 7.44
N SER A 227 -19.18 6.19 7.77
CA SER A 227 -19.57 7.49 8.35
C SER A 227 -19.21 8.70 7.48
N ILE A 228 -19.34 8.57 6.16
CA ILE A 228 -18.90 9.61 5.20
C ILE A 228 -19.64 10.95 5.30
N LEU A 229 -20.78 11.00 6.01
CA LEU A 229 -21.54 12.23 6.30
C LEU A 229 -21.11 12.94 7.60
N THR A 230 -20.30 12.28 8.43
CA THR A 230 -19.83 12.81 9.71
C THR A 230 -18.30 12.75 9.77
N GLU A 231 -17.73 12.00 10.71
CA GLU A 231 -16.30 11.75 10.78
C GLU A 231 -16.00 10.40 10.14
N PRO A 232 -15.43 10.38 8.92
CA PRO A 232 -15.22 9.16 8.20
C PRO A 232 -14.12 8.33 8.86
N TRP A 233 -14.33 7.02 8.97
CA TRP A 233 -13.33 6.09 9.50
C TRP A 233 -13.17 4.88 8.59
N PHE A 234 -12.02 4.23 8.70
CA PHE A 234 -11.60 3.17 7.79
C PHE A 234 -11.68 1.80 8.46
N GLU A 235 -12.11 0.79 7.71
CA GLU A 235 -11.92 -0.62 8.08
C GLU A 235 -11.66 -1.50 6.86
N PHE A 236 -10.93 -2.60 7.08
CA PHE A 236 -10.84 -3.70 6.13
C PHE A 236 -11.98 -4.69 6.33
N GLY A 237 -12.34 -5.38 5.26
CA GLY A 237 -13.34 -6.44 5.29
C GLY A 237 -13.13 -7.48 4.21
N GLY A 238 -13.72 -8.66 4.41
CA GLY A 238 -13.71 -9.76 3.46
C GLY A 238 -12.59 -10.77 3.70
N SER A 239 -12.58 -11.81 2.88
CA SER A 239 -11.66 -12.95 2.99
C SER A 239 -10.50 -12.83 2.00
N VAL A 240 -9.31 -13.15 2.50
CA VAL A 240 -8.07 -13.24 1.73
C VAL A 240 -7.57 -14.68 1.76
N GLN A 241 -6.88 -15.09 0.70
CA GLN A 241 -6.18 -16.36 0.61
C GLN A 241 -4.69 -16.12 0.32
N ILE A 242 -3.85 -16.97 0.90
CA ILE A 242 -2.42 -17.10 0.60
C ILE A 242 -2.19 -18.57 0.28
N GLU A 243 -1.66 -18.89 -0.90
CA GLU A 243 -1.49 -20.28 -1.33
C GLU A 243 -0.11 -20.50 -1.94
N CYS A 244 0.55 -21.60 -1.58
CA CYS A 244 1.76 -22.05 -2.24
C CYS A 244 1.51 -23.42 -2.89
N GLN A 245 1.42 -23.44 -4.22
CA GLN A 245 1.08 -24.66 -4.97
C GLN A 245 2.13 -25.75 -4.77
N LYS A 246 3.42 -25.40 -4.75
CA LYS A 246 4.52 -26.35 -4.63
C LYS A 246 4.51 -27.09 -3.29
N SER A 247 4.30 -26.38 -2.20
CA SER A 247 4.31 -26.97 -0.86
C SER A 247 2.93 -27.52 -0.44
N GLY A 248 1.84 -27.04 -1.06
CA GLY A 248 0.47 -27.40 -0.73
C GLY A 248 -0.11 -26.66 0.48
N TYR A 249 0.70 -25.89 1.21
CA TYR A 249 0.26 -25.08 2.34
C TYR A 249 -0.60 -23.90 1.87
N SER A 250 -1.54 -23.49 2.71
CA SER A 250 -2.41 -22.33 2.42
C SER A 250 -2.81 -21.62 3.70
N ALA A 251 -3.15 -20.33 3.63
CA ALA A 251 -3.73 -19.58 4.73
C ALA A 251 -4.99 -18.83 4.27
N LYS A 252 -6.02 -18.83 5.11
CA LYS A 252 -7.23 -18.03 4.93
C LYS A 252 -7.27 -16.95 6.01
N ILE A 253 -7.52 -15.71 5.62
CA ILE A 253 -7.57 -14.56 6.53
C ILE A 253 -8.90 -13.82 6.32
N ASP A 254 -9.76 -13.80 7.33
CA ASP A 254 -11.01 -13.05 7.35
C ASP A 254 -10.81 -11.72 8.09
N PHE A 255 -10.86 -10.61 7.35
CA PHE A 255 -10.96 -9.27 7.91
C PHE A 255 -12.42 -9.00 8.27
N LEU A 256 -12.70 -8.83 9.56
CA LEU A 256 -14.05 -8.73 10.09
C LEU A 256 -14.46 -7.26 10.19
N THR A 257 -15.48 -6.89 9.40
CA THR A 257 -16.13 -5.58 9.55
C THR A 257 -16.86 -5.49 10.88
N LYS A 258 -16.97 -4.27 11.43
CA LYS A 258 -17.67 -4.03 12.69
C LYS A 258 -19.12 -4.57 12.64
N PRO A 259 -19.55 -5.45 13.57
CA PRO A 259 -20.94 -5.89 13.66
C PRO A 259 -21.90 -4.74 13.95
N PHE A 260 -23.17 -4.91 13.56
CA PHE A 260 -24.23 -3.93 13.83
C PHE A 260 -24.54 -3.77 15.33
N TYR A 261 -24.42 -4.84 16.12
CA TYR A 261 -24.72 -4.86 17.56
C TYR A 261 -23.45 -5.05 18.39
N GLY A 262 -22.87 -3.95 18.88
CA GLY A 262 -21.66 -4.00 19.70
C GLY A 262 -20.46 -4.64 18.98
N GLY A 263 -19.33 -4.75 19.69
CA GLY A 263 -18.13 -5.41 19.19
C GLY A 263 -16.96 -4.47 18.86
N LYS A 264 -15.78 -5.08 18.76
CA LYS A 264 -14.51 -4.40 18.47
C LYS A 264 -14.34 -4.21 16.96
N ARG A 265 -13.68 -3.12 16.58
CA ARG A 265 -13.29 -2.84 15.19
C ARG A 265 -12.04 -3.64 14.80
N ASN A 266 -11.74 -3.66 13.52
CA ASN A 266 -10.45 -4.10 12.98
C ASN A 266 -10.05 -5.54 13.29
N ARG A 267 -11.02 -6.39 13.60
CA ARG A 267 -10.75 -7.77 13.97
C ARG A 267 -10.34 -8.60 12.76
N ILE A 268 -9.48 -9.58 13.00
CA ILE A 268 -9.14 -10.64 12.06
C ILE A 268 -9.34 -12.00 12.69
N ASN A 269 -9.67 -12.98 11.84
CA ASN A 269 -9.49 -14.40 12.12
C ASN A 269 -8.68 -14.98 10.96
N ALA A 270 -7.60 -15.68 11.24
CA ALA A 270 -6.83 -16.38 10.21
C ALA A 270 -6.55 -17.83 10.60
N GLU A 271 -6.43 -18.68 9.59
CA GLU A 271 -6.11 -20.08 9.74
C GLU A 271 -5.04 -20.46 8.70
N ILE A 272 -3.99 -21.13 9.15
CA ILE A 272 -2.96 -21.72 8.29
C ILE A 272 -3.21 -23.21 8.22
N PHE A 273 -3.20 -23.76 7.01
CA PHE A 273 -3.50 -25.16 6.71
C PHE A 273 -2.28 -25.86 6.13
N ASP A 274 -2.12 -27.12 6.52
CA ASP A 274 -1.18 -28.06 5.90
C ASP A 274 -1.67 -28.51 4.51
N PRO A 275 -0.89 -29.31 3.77
CA PRO A 275 -1.28 -29.83 2.46
C PRO A 275 -2.54 -30.72 2.48
N ASN A 276 -2.89 -31.30 3.64
CA ASN A 276 -4.10 -32.11 3.84
C ASN A 276 -5.30 -31.26 4.32
N LYS A 277 -5.18 -29.93 4.29
CA LYS A 277 -6.19 -28.96 4.76
C LYS A 277 -6.51 -29.06 6.25
N LYS A 278 -5.59 -29.60 7.05
CA LYS A 278 -5.66 -29.57 8.51
C LYS A 278 -5.13 -28.24 9.03
N THR A 279 -5.86 -27.62 9.96
CA THR A 279 -5.42 -26.37 10.61
C THR A 279 -4.17 -26.60 11.46
N LEU A 280 -3.12 -25.84 11.16
CA LEU A 280 -1.84 -25.80 11.87
C LEU A 280 -1.80 -24.67 12.89
N VAL A 281 -2.28 -23.49 12.50
CA VAL A 281 -2.26 -22.28 13.32
C VAL A 281 -3.57 -21.53 13.15
N THR A 282 -4.17 -21.12 14.26
CA THR A 282 -5.29 -20.16 14.26
C THR A 282 -4.79 -18.84 14.84
N ILE A 283 -4.98 -17.74 14.14
CA ILE A 283 -4.55 -16.41 14.54
C ILE A 283 -5.79 -15.53 14.72
N THR A 284 -5.89 -14.82 15.84
CA THR A 284 -6.98 -13.88 16.10
C THR A 284 -6.45 -12.59 16.70
N GLY A 285 -7.14 -11.48 16.46
CA GLY A 285 -6.76 -10.20 17.05
C GLY A 285 -7.25 -9.03 16.23
N GLU A 286 -6.48 -7.94 16.24
CA GLU A 286 -6.77 -6.69 15.52
C GLU A 286 -5.62 -6.39 14.53
N TRP A 287 -5.93 -6.14 13.25
CA TRP A 287 -4.90 -5.91 12.21
C TRP A 287 -4.07 -4.63 12.44
N ASN A 288 -4.58 -3.72 13.27
CA ASN A 288 -3.89 -2.52 13.73
C ASN A 288 -3.58 -2.56 15.24
N GLY A 289 -3.49 -3.75 15.81
CA GLY A 289 -3.13 -3.96 17.20
C GLY A 289 -2.41 -5.27 17.42
N ARG A 290 -2.81 -5.98 18.48
CA ARG A 290 -2.22 -7.25 18.86
C ARG A 290 -2.99 -8.40 18.21
N MET A 291 -2.24 -9.33 17.66
CA MET A 291 -2.69 -10.60 17.13
C MET A 291 -1.97 -11.72 17.88
N GLU A 292 -2.71 -12.78 18.19
CA GLU A 292 -2.21 -13.96 18.90
C GLU A 292 -2.48 -15.22 18.09
N ALA A 293 -1.55 -16.15 18.15
CA ALA A 293 -1.60 -17.44 17.47
C ALA A 293 -1.81 -18.59 18.46
N LYS A 294 -2.55 -19.59 18.01
CA LYS A 294 -2.71 -20.88 18.67
C LYS A 294 -2.27 -21.97 17.71
N PHE A 295 -1.21 -22.67 18.07
CA PHE A 295 -0.65 -23.77 17.28
C PHE A 295 -1.37 -25.08 17.63
N ALA A 296 -1.58 -25.93 16.62
CA ALA A 296 -2.07 -27.28 16.82
C ALA A 296 -1.08 -28.09 17.68
N ASN A 297 -1.60 -28.96 18.56
CA ASN A 297 -0.81 -29.66 19.59
C ASN A 297 0.43 -30.41 19.06
N ASN A 298 0.42 -30.87 17.80
CA ASN A 298 1.53 -31.62 17.21
C ASN A 298 2.65 -30.71 16.64
N HIS A 299 2.39 -29.42 16.48
CA HIS A 299 3.30 -28.42 15.89
C HIS A 299 3.79 -27.42 16.94
N ASN A 300 3.46 -27.65 18.21
CA ASN A 300 3.84 -26.79 19.31
C ASN A 300 5.27 -27.13 19.75
N ILE A 301 6.24 -26.27 19.44
CA ILE A 301 7.65 -26.42 19.84
C ILE A 301 7.75 -26.53 21.37
N ASN A 302 6.87 -25.80 22.08
CA ASN A 302 6.68 -25.91 23.52
C ASN A 302 5.55 -26.91 23.82
N LYS A 303 5.89 -28.21 23.86
CA LYS A 303 5.00 -29.39 24.05
C LYS A 303 4.03 -29.40 25.27
N SER A 304 3.80 -28.28 25.95
CA SER A 304 3.04 -28.22 27.21
C SER A 304 1.87 -27.24 27.27
N THR A 305 1.62 -26.36 26.28
CA THR A 305 0.55 -25.36 26.44
C THR A 305 -0.30 -25.13 25.20
N THR A 306 -1.60 -25.45 25.31
CA THR A 306 -2.71 -25.01 24.44
C THR A 306 -2.95 -23.48 24.47
N LYS A 307 -2.01 -22.71 25.02
CA LYS A 307 -2.15 -21.27 25.27
C LYS A 307 -1.89 -20.47 24.00
N SER A 308 -2.66 -19.40 23.84
CA SER A 308 -2.46 -18.36 22.85
C SER A 308 -1.09 -17.71 23.08
N GLU A 309 -0.30 -17.51 22.02
CA GLU A 309 0.99 -16.81 22.06
C GLU A 309 0.97 -15.55 21.18
N PRO A 310 1.74 -14.50 21.50
CA PRO A 310 1.83 -13.31 20.65
C PRO A 310 2.32 -13.66 19.24
N PHE A 311 1.62 -13.18 18.22
CA PHE A 311 1.97 -13.44 16.81
C PHE A 311 2.54 -12.20 16.12
N VAL A 312 1.80 -11.09 16.18
CA VAL A 312 2.20 -9.75 15.70
C VAL A 312 1.59 -8.73 16.65
N ASP A 313 2.36 -7.72 17.07
CA ASP A 313 1.85 -6.56 17.79
C ASP A 313 2.25 -5.28 17.05
N THR A 314 1.34 -4.75 16.25
CA THR A 314 1.63 -3.59 15.38
C THR A 314 1.83 -2.29 16.15
N LYS A 315 1.55 -2.27 17.46
CA LYS A 315 1.75 -1.08 18.30
C LYS A 315 3.19 -0.98 18.80
N THR A 316 3.90 -2.09 18.87
CA THR A 316 5.28 -2.18 19.37
C THR A 316 6.28 -2.52 18.27
N LEU A 317 5.80 -3.08 17.15
CA LEU A 317 6.63 -3.44 16.00
C LEU A 317 7.23 -2.17 15.35
N PRO A 318 8.57 -2.04 15.29
CA PRO A 318 9.21 -0.87 14.70
C PRO A 318 8.97 -0.85 13.19
N VAL A 319 8.53 0.30 12.66
CA VAL A 319 8.36 0.49 11.22
C VAL A 319 9.68 0.96 10.62
N ILE A 320 10.16 0.26 9.60
CA ILE A 320 11.33 0.67 8.84
C ILE A 320 10.88 1.73 7.83
N ARG A 321 11.52 2.90 7.89
CA ARG A 321 11.15 4.02 7.01
C ARG A 321 11.72 3.83 5.61
N LYS A 322 10.82 3.84 4.62
CA LYS A 322 11.21 3.87 3.21
C LYS A 322 12.02 5.13 2.88
N GLN A 323 13.08 4.93 2.11
CA GLN A 323 13.94 5.95 1.54
C GLN A 323 13.50 6.24 0.11
N VAL A 324 13.39 7.52 -0.21
CA VAL A 324 12.93 8.01 -1.52
C VAL A 324 13.92 9.10 -1.94
N LYS A 325 14.24 9.15 -3.24
CA LYS A 325 15.09 10.22 -3.77
C LYS A 325 14.49 11.61 -3.49
N PRO A 326 15.33 12.63 -3.29
CA PRO A 326 14.89 14.02 -3.24
C PRO A 326 14.02 14.38 -4.45
N ILE A 327 12.99 15.22 -4.24
CA ILE A 327 12.02 15.57 -5.29
C ILE A 327 12.66 16.26 -6.49
N ASN A 328 13.75 17.02 -6.30
CA ASN A 328 14.50 17.67 -7.38
C ASN A 328 15.31 16.67 -8.23
N GLU A 329 15.53 15.44 -7.77
CA GLU A 329 16.20 14.36 -8.51
C GLU A 329 15.22 13.37 -9.14
N GLN A 330 13.91 13.53 -8.89
CA GLN A 330 12.85 12.69 -9.41
C GLN A 330 12.41 13.15 -10.80
N CYS A 331 12.02 12.20 -11.65
CA CYS A 331 11.38 12.53 -12.93
C CYS A 331 10.00 13.18 -12.72
N ASP A 332 9.52 13.94 -13.71
CA ASP A 332 8.22 14.65 -13.62
C ASP A 332 7.00 13.74 -13.41
N TYR A 333 7.12 12.45 -13.74
CA TYR A 333 6.07 11.43 -13.58
C TYR A 333 6.20 10.62 -12.29
N GLU A 334 7.23 10.87 -11.47
CA GLU A 334 7.35 10.20 -10.18
C GLU A 334 6.40 10.82 -9.16
N SER A 335 5.70 9.99 -8.38
CA SER A 335 4.53 10.41 -7.60
C SER A 335 4.76 11.65 -6.73
N ARG A 336 5.90 11.75 -6.02
CA ARG A 336 6.13 12.91 -5.14
C ARG A 336 6.39 14.18 -5.93
N ASN A 337 7.19 14.12 -7.00
CA ASN A 337 7.40 15.28 -7.88
C ASN A 337 6.11 15.68 -8.61
N LEU A 338 5.36 14.71 -9.14
CA LEU A 338 4.10 14.94 -9.84
C LEU A 338 3.06 15.64 -8.95
N TRP A 339 2.91 15.18 -7.70
CA TRP A 339 1.87 15.67 -6.78
C TRP A 339 2.34 16.79 -5.84
N LYS A 340 3.60 17.25 -5.94
CA LYS A 340 4.24 18.17 -4.97
C LYS A 340 3.45 19.43 -4.68
N HIS A 341 2.89 20.08 -5.70
CA HIS A 341 2.12 21.32 -5.54
C HIS A 341 0.76 21.08 -4.90
N VAL A 342 0.11 19.94 -5.20
CA VAL A 342 -1.15 19.54 -4.54
C VAL A 342 -0.88 19.28 -3.06
N THR A 343 0.18 18.53 -2.75
CA THR A 343 0.58 18.22 -1.37
C THR A 343 0.97 19.48 -0.59
N TYR A 344 1.72 20.39 -1.21
CA TYR A 344 2.11 21.67 -0.62
C TYR A 344 0.90 22.53 -0.26
N ALA A 345 -0.02 22.75 -1.20
CA ALA A 345 -1.23 23.52 -0.97
C ALA A 345 -2.13 22.88 0.11
N LEU A 346 -2.24 21.55 0.14
CA LEU A 346 -2.96 20.82 1.19
C LEU A 346 -2.31 20.95 2.57
N LYS A 347 -0.98 21.03 2.65
CA LYS A 347 -0.26 21.30 3.91
C LYS A 347 -0.48 22.74 4.39
N LYS A 348 -0.55 23.70 3.48
CA LYS A 348 -0.93 25.09 3.75
C LYS A 348 -2.43 25.30 4.00
N GLN A 349 -3.24 24.23 4.01
CA GLN A 349 -4.70 24.27 4.12
C GLN A 349 -5.38 25.13 3.02
N ASN A 350 -4.71 25.35 1.88
CA ASN A 350 -5.24 26.09 0.74
C ASN A 350 -5.95 25.13 -0.23
N VAL A 351 -7.23 24.85 0.04
CA VAL A 351 -8.05 23.90 -0.73
C VAL A 351 -8.24 24.35 -2.19
N ASN A 352 -8.32 25.66 -2.44
CA ASN A 352 -8.53 26.20 -3.78
C ASN A 352 -7.30 26.01 -4.67
N GLU A 353 -6.12 26.32 -4.14
CA GLU A 353 -4.84 26.08 -4.82
C GLU A 353 -4.60 24.59 -5.06
N ALA A 354 -4.87 23.75 -4.05
CA ALA A 354 -4.76 22.30 -4.18
C ALA A 354 -5.69 21.76 -5.29
N THR A 355 -6.92 22.27 -5.38
CA THR A 355 -7.89 21.89 -6.42
C THR A 355 -7.41 22.33 -7.81
N THR A 356 -6.84 23.52 -7.91
CA THR A 356 -6.30 24.06 -9.17
C THR A 356 -5.11 23.24 -9.65
N ALA A 357 -4.13 22.98 -8.78
CA ALA A 357 -2.96 22.15 -9.09
C ALA A 357 -3.37 20.72 -9.49
N LYS A 358 -4.33 20.13 -8.77
CA LYS A 358 -4.88 18.81 -9.10
C LYS A 358 -5.54 18.81 -10.47
N HIS A 359 -6.33 19.83 -10.78
CA HIS A 359 -6.99 19.95 -12.08
C HIS A 359 -5.99 20.04 -13.24
N GLN A 360 -4.89 20.78 -13.05
CA GLN A 360 -3.83 20.90 -14.07
C GLN A 360 -3.21 19.54 -14.42
N ILE A 361 -2.90 18.71 -13.40
CA ILE A 361 -2.36 17.36 -13.59
C ILE A 361 -3.37 16.49 -14.38
N GLU A 362 -4.64 16.49 -13.95
CA GLU A 362 -5.68 15.69 -14.60
C GLU A 362 -6.00 16.17 -16.02
N GLN A 363 -5.91 17.47 -16.28
CA GLN A 363 -6.11 18.04 -17.60
C GLN A 363 -4.98 17.67 -18.55
N ARG A 364 -3.72 17.82 -18.12
CA ARG A 364 -2.55 17.35 -18.88
C ARG A 364 -2.68 15.88 -19.24
N GLN A 365 -3.14 15.05 -18.30
CA GLN A 365 -3.36 13.63 -18.57
C GLN A 365 -4.45 13.39 -19.62
N ARG A 366 -5.57 14.12 -19.59
CA ARG A 366 -6.62 14.04 -20.62
C ARG A 366 -6.09 14.43 -22.00
N ASP A 367 -5.23 15.44 -22.06
CA ASP A 367 -4.67 15.91 -23.33
C ASP A 367 -3.65 14.91 -23.89
N LEU A 368 -2.80 14.31 -23.06
CA LEU A 368 -1.89 13.21 -23.46
C LEU A 368 -2.63 11.94 -23.90
N VAL A 369 -3.83 11.67 -23.38
CA VAL A 369 -4.68 10.57 -23.87
C VAL A 369 -5.17 10.88 -25.29
N LYS A 370 -5.71 12.08 -25.52
CA LYS A 370 -6.20 12.51 -26.83
C LYS A 370 -5.10 12.51 -27.89
N GLU A 371 -3.90 12.99 -27.54
CA GLU A 371 -2.75 13.00 -28.45
C GLU A 371 -2.37 11.57 -28.88
N ARG A 372 -2.37 10.61 -27.94
CA ARG A 372 -2.09 9.20 -28.27
C ARG A 372 -3.17 8.57 -29.14
N GLU A 373 -4.43 8.89 -28.88
CA GLU A 373 -5.56 8.45 -29.72
C GLU A 373 -5.44 9.00 -31.14
N GLN A 374 -5.12 10.29 -31.30
CA GLN A 374 -4.90 10.94 -32.60
C GLN A 374 -3.73 10.32 -33.36
N ASN A 375 -2.65 9.97 -32.65
CA ASN A 375 -1.45 9.37 -33.23
C ASN A 375 -1.51 7.84 -33.35
N ALA A 376 -2.63 7.21 -32.98
CA ALA A 376 -2.80 5.76 -32.90
C ALA A 376 -1.67 5.03 -32.13
N SER A 377 -1.06 5.69 -31.15
CA SER A 377 0.06 5.15 -30.39
C SER A 377 -0.42 4.41 -29.14
N LYS A 378 0.19 3.26 -28.87
CA LYS A 378 -0.09 2.47 -27.66
C LYS A 378 0.78 2.96 -26.51
N TRP A 379 0.22 2.95 -25.30
CA TRP A 379 1.00 3.17 -24.09
C TRP A 379 2.05 2.07 -23.92
N GLN A 380 3.27 2.45 -23.58
CA GLN A 380 4.33 1.55 -23.17
C GLN A 380 4.67 1.88 -21.73
N ASN A 381 4.62 0.89 -20.84
CA ASN A 381 4.93 1.12 -19.44
C ASN A 381 6.39 1.53 -19.29
N ARG A 382 6.64 2.43 -18.35
CA ARG A 382 7.96 3.02 -18.10
C ARG A 382 8.90 2.06 -17.40
N VAL A 383 8.36 1.16 -16.58
CA VAL A 383 9.14 0.22 -15.77
C VAL A 383 9.15 -1.14 -16.46
N SER A 384 10.31 -1.51 -17.00
CA SER A 384 10.49 -2.75 -17.79
C SER A 384 10.16 -4.01 -16.99
N VAL A 385 10.53 -4.06 -15.69
CA VAL A 385 10.24 -5.21 -14.82
C VAL A 385 8.74 -5.42 -14.59
N LEU A 386 7.90 -4.40 -14.80
CA LEU A 386 6.44 -4.47 -14.68
C LEU A 386 5.73 -4.80 -16.00
N ASN A 387 6.47 -4.98 -17.10
CA ASN A 387 5.89 -5.40 -18.38
C ASN A 387 5.46 -6.87 -18.31
N VAL A 388 4.14 -7.07 -18.22
CA VAL A 388 3.42 -8.34 -18.12
C VAL A 388 3.85 -9.39 -19.17
N SER A 389 4.46 -8.99 -20.28
CA SER A 389 4.91 -9.91 -21.34
C SER A 389 6.26 -10.61 -21.08
N ASN A 390 7.07 -10.14 -20.12
CA ASN A 390 8.41 -10.69 -19.86
C ASN A 390 8.52 -11.51 -18.56
N GLN A 391 7.52 -11.47 -17.68
CA GLN A 391 7.56 -12.20 -16.41
C GLN A 391 7.26 -13.71 -16.53
N TYR A 392 6.84 -14.19 -17.71
CA TYR A 392 6.39 -15.59 -17.91
C TYR A 392 7.19 -16.38 -18.95
N LYS A 393 8.34 -15.86 -19.40
CA LYS A 393 9.21 -16.60 -20.33
C LYS A 393 10.65 -16.51 -19.87
N SER A 394 11.12 -17.60 -19.27
CA SER A 394 12.52 -17.91 -18.96
C SER A 394 13.04 -17.29 -17.66
N ILE A 395 12.73 -17.93 -16.54
CA ILE A 395 13.72 -18.25 -15.50
C ILE A 395 13.65 -19.76 -15.28
#